data_AF-A0A1J5EL58-F1
#
_entry.id   AF-A0A1J5EL58-F1
#
_cell.length_a   1.000
_cell.length_b   1.000
_cell.length_c   1.000
_cell.angle_alpha   90.00
_cell.angle_beta   90.00
_cell.angle_gamma   90.00
#
_symmetry.space_group_name_H-M   'P 1'
#
loop_
_entity.id
_entity.type
_entity.pdbx_description
1 polymer ?
#
loop_
_entity_poly.entity_id
_entity_poly.type
_entity_poly.pdbx_seq_one_letter_code
_entity_poly.pdbx_strand_id
1 'polypeptide(L)'
;MSIATNYADYGSGKLAPADSIDDPVLAGKLKKYKKTVAKRYRICEPDVIDKRLPEGTLWLSPKVDGQLWFLIKKDGDVAMCAYNGRVLKGVPVVDEAEELLKSVGDIIIAGELFAIPPKGEGRPRVHHVNKALAQGDLDKTLGFKAFDLAEEGDVDLLGEPYGGRLERLNALLEGGRRVSAITTVEGDRTAVSNYYQEWVRSSKFEGIVARSEQGLTYKIKPTLSVDVVVIAFGEAHNNGVAQMRELTVGVMRDDGTFHLIGTVGNGFSDEDRVAWHRRLAAMEVTSSFRLANREGTLCRFVRPEIVIEVKCSDLMDTDSSDLPVRRMVVEYAEGNYATLGVMPIPSMLFPIFLRERDDKKVDIPSIGLDQIYQHLPFTARHETPRLVSLSTAEVIRREVYTKFTKKDETTAVRKFVVIATHKDKEDPRYPPFVAFFTDYSPTRSEPLKTALKVAPTLEDLEIHIKAWLVENVKKGWDLHAG
;
A
#
# COMPACT_ATOMS: atom_id res chain seq x y z
N MET A 1 24.74 -12.27 -25.15
CA MET A 1 24.70 -10.81 -24.86
C MET A 1 24.60 -10.64 -23.35
N SER A 2 25.06 -9.53 -22.75
CA SER A 2 24.84 -9.32 -21.30
C SER A 2 23.39 -8.91 -21.06
N ILE A 3 22.77 -9.39 -19.98
CA ILE A 3 21.38 -9.05 -19.61
C ILE A 3 21.21 -7.57 -19.22
N ALA A 4 22.27 -6.95 -18.70
CA ALA A 4 22.32 -5.53 -18.33
C ALA A 4 23.74 -4.97 -18.57
N THR A 5 23.85 -3.65 -18.67
CA THR A 5 25.14 -2.95 -18.86
C THR A 5 25.55 -2.06 -17.68
N ASN A 6 24.60 -1.54 -16.91
CA ASN A 6 24.84 -0.56 -15.84
C ASN A 6 25.05 -1.21 -14.46
N TYR A 7 26.10 -2.00 -14.30
CA TYR A 7 26.41 -2.68 -13.04
C TYR A 7 27.27 -1.83 -12.08
N ALA A 8 26.95 -1.91 -10.79
CA ALA A 8 27.85 -1.54 -9.69
C ALA A 8 28.35 -2.79 -8.96
N ASP A 9 29.51 -2.70 -8.31
CA ASP A 9 30.03 -3.77 -7.47
C ASP A 9 29.11 -4.03 -6.28
N TYR A 10 28.85 -5.31 -5.99
CA TYR A 10 27.96 -5.75 -4.92
C TYR A 10 28.44 -7.08 -4.34
N GLY A 11 29.02 -7.05 -3.14
CA GLY A 11 29.55 -8.25 -2.49
C GLY A 11 30.63 -8.90 -3.33
N SER A 12 30.45 -10.19 -3.63
CA SER A 12 31.31 -10.93 -4.57
C SER A 12 30.96 -10.73 -6.05
N GLY A 13 29.83 -10.09 -6.34
CA GLY A 13 29.30 -9.94 -7.69
C GLY A 13 28.93 -8.50 -8.03
N LYS A 14 27.83 -8.34 -8.75
CA LYS A 14 27.38 -7.06 -9.29
C LYS A 14 25.87 -6.89 -9.19
N LEU A 15 25.44 -5.66 -8.93
CA LEU A 15 24.03 -5.26 -8.89
C LEU A 15 23.82 -4.04 -9.78
N ALA A 16 22.89 -4.15 -10.72
CA ALA A 16 22.41 -3.05 -11.54
C ALA A 16 21.11 -2.47 -10.94
N PRO A 17 20.93 -1.13 -10.96
CA PRO A 17 19.74 -0.47 -10.41
C PRO A 17 18.49 -0.74 -11.26
N ALA A 18 17.36 -0.16 -10.86
CA ALA A 18 16.11 -0.27 -11.62
C ALA A 18 16.29 0.20 -13.08
N ASP A 19 15.45 -0.35 -13.96
CA ASP A 19 15.44 -0.09 -15.41
C ASP A 19 16.78 -0.35 -16.13
N SER A 20 17.57 -1.33 -15.65
CA SER A 20 18.86 -1.69 -16.25
C SER A 20 18.84 -2.91 -17.18
N ILE A 21 17.69 -3.58 -17.37
CA ILE A 21 17.59 -4.69 -18.32
C ILE A 21 17.64 -4.12 -19.75
N ASP A 22 18.64 -4.52 -20.53
CA ASP A 22 18.89 -3.95 -21.87
C ASP A 22 17.86 -4.45 -22.91
N ASP A 23 17.37 -5.68 -22.75
CA ASP A 23 16.38 -6.26 -23.65
C ASP A 23 14.95 -5.80 -23.28
N PRO A 24 14.30 -4.95 -24.09
CA PRO A 24 12.96 -4.45 -23.80
C PRO A 24 11.89 -5.55 -23.86
N VAL A 25 12.12 -6.63 -24.62
CA VAL A 25 11.20 -7.77 -24.68
C VAL A 25 11.23 -8.53 -23.36
N LEU A 26 12.42 -8.85 -22.84
CA LEU A 26 12.59 -9.46 -21.52
C LEU A 26 11.98 -8.58 -20.43
N ALA A 27 12.32 -7.29 -20.39
CA ALA A 27 11.76 -6.35 -19.41
C ALA A 27 10.22 -6.31 -19.47
N GLY A 28 9.66 -6.32 -20.69
CA GLY A 28 8.22 -6.40 -20.93
C GLY A 28 7.59 -7.69 -20.40
N LYS A 29 8.23 -8.85 -20.61
CA LYS A 29 7.78 -10.15 -20.09
C LYS A 29 7.72 -10.18 -18.56
N LEU A 30 8.75 -9.68 -17.87
CA LEU A 30 8.79 -9.64 -16.40
C LEU A 30 7.71 -8.72 -15.82
N LYS A 31 7.53 -7.53 -16.42
CA LYS A 31 6.45 -6.59 -16.05
C LYS A 31 5.07 -7.20 -16.30
N LYS A 32 4.88 -7.92 -17.41
CA LYS A 32 3.64 -8.65 -17.74
C LYS A 32 3.36 -9.72 -16.69
N TYR A 33 4.31 -10.58 -16.35
CA TYR A 33 4.14 -11.62 -15.33
C TYR A 33 3.66 -11.04 -14.00
N LYS A 34 4.31 -9.96 -13.50
CA LYS A 34 3.85 -9.29 -12.27
C LYS A 34 2.39 -8.84 -12.37
N LYS A 35 1.99 -8.27 -13.50
CA LYS A 35 0.63 -7.72 -13.71
C LYS A 35 -0.43 -8.80 -13.89
N THR A 36 -0.12 -9.88 -14.60
CA THR A 36 -1.11 -10.90 -15.02
C THR A 36 -1.13 -12.11 -14.11
N VAL A 37 -0.05 -12.42 -13.40
CA VAL A 37 0.06 -13.58 -12.51
C VAL A 37 0.11 -13.12 -11.06
N ALA A 38 1.22 -12.50 -10.62
CA ALA A 38 1.46 -12.20 -9.21
C ALA A 38 0.40 -11.26 -8.57
N LYS A 39 -0.07 -10.25 -9.32
CA LYS A 39 -1.13 -9.34 -8.85
C LYS A 39 -2.53 -9.97 -8.82
N ARG A 40 -2.76 -11.11 -9.47
CA ARG A 40 -4.07 -11.77 -9.54
C ARG A 40 -4.33 -12.77 -8.40
N TYR A 41 -3.36 -12.95 -7.50
CA TYR A 41 -3.52 -13.86 -6.36
C TYR A 41 -4.68 -13.38 -5.48
N ARG A 42 -5.64 -14.27 -5.27
CA ARG A 42 -6.86 -14.00 -4.50
C ARG A 42 -6.55 -14.13 -3.01
N ILE A 43 -7.06 -13.22 -2.20
CA ILE A 43 -7.01 -13.39 -0.74
C ILE A 43 -8.08 -14.40 -0.36
N CYS A 44 -7.72 -15.41 0.42
CA CYS A 44 -8.68 -16.24 1.13
C CYS A 44 -8.36 -16.18 2.62
N GLU A 45 -9.37 -15.83 3.41
CA GLU A 45 -9.23 -15.80 4.86
C GLU A 45 -9.30 -17.23 5.42
N PRO A 46 -8.61 -17.54 6.53
CA PRO A 46 -8.53 -18.90 7.05
C PRO A 46 -9.88 -19.52 7.42
N ASP A 47 -10.83 -18.69 7.86
CA ASP A 47 -12.16 -19.08 8.32
C ASP A 47 -13.14 -19.43 7.18
N VAL A 48 -12.78 -19.12 5.93
CA VAL A 48 -13.63 -19.37 4.75
C VAL A 48 -12.95 -20.23 3.69
N ILE A 49 -11.86 -20.92 4.04
CA ILE A 49 -11.12 -21.81 3.12
C ILE A 49 -12.07 -22.78 2.41
N ASP A 50 -12.91 -23.48 3.18
CA ASP A 50 -13.83 -24.51 2.66
C ASP A 50 -14.87 -23.96 1.68
N LYS A 51 -15.19 -22.66 1.77
CA LYS A 51 -16.18 -21.98 0.93
C LYS A 51 -15.58 -21.27 -0.28
N ARG A 52 -14.32 -20.81 -0.18
CA ARG A 52 -13.69 -19.91 -1.16
C ARG A 52 -12.72 -20.60 -2.11
N LEU A 53 -12.04 -21.64 -1.66
CA LEU A 53 -11.16 -22.41 -2.55
C LEU A 53 -12.01 -23.28 -3.48
N PRO A 54 -11.55 -23.56 -4.71
CA PRO A 54 -12.24 -24.52 -5.59
C PRO A 54 -12.11 -25.95 -5.06
N GLU A 55 -12.92 -26.86 -5.59
CA GLU A 55 -12.70 -28.31 -5.40
C GLU A 55 -11.58 -28.80 -6.32
N GLY A 56 -11.14 -30.04 -6.18
CA GLY A 56 -10.06 -30.62 -6.98
C GLY A 56 -8.66 -30.39 -6.40
N THR A 57 -7.64 -30.65 -7.22
CA THR A 57 -6.24 -30.65 -6.78
C THR A 57 -5.75 -29.24 -6.48
N LEU A 58 -5.10 -29.10 -5.33
CA LEU A 58 -4.39 -27.91 -4.90
C LEU A 58 -2.92 -28.22 -4.63
N TRP A 59 -2.05 -27.35 -5.12
CA TRP A 59 -0.63 -27.33 -4.79
C TRP A 59 -0.35 -26.26 -3.75
N LEU A 60 0.05 -26.71 -2.57
CA LEU A 60 0.22 -25.91 -1.36
C LEU A 60 1.70 -25.67 -1.13
N SER A 61 2.09 -24.41 -1.06
CA SER A 61 3.47 -23.99 -0.77
C SER A 61 3.49 -22.98 0.37
N PRO A 62 4.55 -22.94 1.19
CA PRO A 62 4.69 -21.88 2.18
C PRO A 62 4.81 -20.53 1.48
N LYS A 63 4.16 -19.51 2.02
CA LYS A 63 4.39 -18.14 1.56
C LYS A 63 5.73 -17.67 2.11
N VAL A 64 6.74 -17.63 1.24
CA VAL A 64 8.04 -17.01 1.53
C VAL A 64 7.86 -15.49 1.51
N ASP A 65 8.51 -14.83 2.47
CA ASP A 65 8.42 -13.39 2.71
C ASP A 65 9.72 -12.74 2.21
N GLY A 66 9.73 -12.35 0.93
CA GLY A 66 10.90 -11.82 0.25
C GLY A 66 10.51 -10.82 -0.84
N GLN A 67 11.18 -10.90 -1.99
CA GLN A 67 10.84 -10.12 -3.18
C GLN A 67 10.63 -11.03 -4.39
N LEU A 68 9.64 -10.70 -5.22
CA LEU A 68 9.49 -11.32 -6.54
C LEU A 68 10.68 -10.99 -7.44
N TRP A 69 11.45 -12.01 -7.79
CA TRP A 69 12.57 -11.97 -8.73
C TRP A 69 12.43 -13.12 -9.73
N PHE A 70 13.18 -13.02 -10.82
CA PHE A 70 13.19 -14.01 -11.88
C PHE A 70 14.62 -14.50 -12.07
N LEU A 71 14.81 -15.82 -12.09
CA LEU A 71 16.05 -16.42 -12.56
C LEU A 71 15.96 -16.54 -14.08
N ILE A 72 16.88 -15.87 -14.77
CA ILE A 72 16.94 -15.78 -16.22
C ILE A 72 18.21 -16.48 -16.69
N LYS A 73 18.07 -17.35 -17.69
CA LYS A 73 19.17 -17.72 -18.58
C LYS A 73 18.84 -17.25 -19.99
N LYS A 74 19.73 -16.49 -20.61
CA LYS A 74 19.56 -16.01 -21.98
C LYS A 74 20.90 -15.91 -22.71
N ASP A 75 21.02 -16.54 -23.87
CA ASP A 75 22.27 -16.57 -24.66
C ASP A 75 23.49 -17.02 -23.82
N GLY A 76 23.27 -17.95 -22.90
CA GLY A 76 24.28 -18.44 -21.95
C GLY A 76 24.56 -17.53 -20.76
N ASP A 77 24.02 -16.31 -20.71
CA ASP A 77 24.13 -15.39 -19.57
C ASP A 77 23.06 -15.71 -18.52
N VAL A 78 23.45 -15.80 -17.24
CA VAL A 78 22.52 -16.08 -16.14
C VAL A 78 22.52 -14.91 -15.17
N ALA A 79 21.32 -14.50 -14.77
CA ALA A 79 21.14 -13.45 -13.78
C ALA A 79 19.83 -13.60 -13.04
N MET A 80 19.76 -12.97 -11.86
CA MET A 80 18.49 -12.72 -11.21
C MET A 80 18.01 -11.32 -11.56
N CYS A 81 16.77 -11.21 -12.04
CA CYS A 81 16.17 -9.96 -12.50
C CYS A 81 14.92 -9.64 -11.69
N ALA A 82 14.77 -8.42 -11.20
CA ALA A 82 13.50 -7.95 -10.65
C ALA A 82 12.62 -7.39 -11.77
N TYR A 83 11.29 -7.42 -11.59
CA TYR A 83 10.34 -6.86 -12.57
C TYR A 83 10.53 -5.36 -12.83
N ASN A 84 11.18 -4.63 -11.91
CA ASN A 84 11.50 -3.21 -12.05
C ASN A 84 12.86 -2.96 -12.74
N GLY A 85 13.51 -4.01 -13.26
CA GLY A 85 14.72 -3.88 -14.06
C GLY A 85 16.04 -3.94 -13.28
N ARG A 86 16.02 -4.17 -11.95
CA ARG A 86 17.25 -4.49 -11.21
C ARG A 86 17.79 -5.85 -11.65
N VAL A 87 19.11 -5.97 -11.73
CA VAL A 87 19.78 -7.20 -12.16
C VAL A 87 20.92 -7.54 -11.20
N LEU A 88 20.94 -8.78 -10.72
CA LEU A 88 21.95 -9.32 -9.80
C LEU A 88 22.72 -10.44 -10.48
N LYS A 89 24.05 -10.39 -10.41
CA LYS A 89 24.95 -11.34 -11.09
C LYS A 89 26.19 -11.65 -10.25
N GLY A 90 26.78 -12.83 -10.43
CA GLY A 90 28.10 -13.19 -9.89
C GLY A 90 28.16 -13.26 -8.37
N VAL A 91 27.02 -13.48 -7.74
CA VAL A 91 26.90 -13.72 -6.30
C VAL A 91 26.54 -15.18 -6.07
N PRO A 92 26.74 -15.75 -4.86
CA PRO A 92 26.65 -17.20 -4.66
C PRO A 92 25.32 -17.84 -5.05
N VAL A 93 24.21 -17.10 -4.98
CA VAL A 93 22.89 -17.59 -5.42
C VAL A 93 22.77 -17.64 -6.95
N VAL A 94 23.43 -16.74 -7.68
CA VAL A 94 23.48 -16.74 -9.15
C VAL A 94 24.48 -17.77 -9.65
N ASP A 95 25.65 -17.88 -9.02
CA ASP A 95 26.67 -18.87 -9.39
C ASP A 95 26.15 -20.31 -9.27
N GLU A 96 25.34 -20.59 -8.23
CA GLU A 96 24.69 -21.89 -8.11
C GLU A 96 23.62 -22.12 -9.19
N ALA A 97 22.86 -21.07 -9.56
CA ALA A 97 21.91 -21.16 -10.65
C ALA A 97 22.59 -21.41 -12.01
N GLU A 98 23.77 -20.82 -12.24
CA GLU A 98 24.58 -21.06 -13.43
C GLU A 98 24.96 -22.53 -13.60
N GLU A 99 25.39 -23.19 -12.51
CA GLU A 99 25.75 -24.60 -12.55
C GLU A 99 24.51 -25.50 -12.72
N LEU A 100 23.41 -25.22 -12.00
CA LEU A 100 22.15 -25.98 -12.15
C LEU A 100 21.58 -25.91 -13.56
N LEU A 101 21.66 -24.74 -14.21
CA LEU A 101 21.07 -24.51 -15.53
C LEU A 101 22.07 -24.69 -16.68
N LYS A 102 23.27 -25.22 -16.43
CA LYS A 102 24.36 -25.27 -17.41
C LYS A 102 23.98 -25.92 -18.75
N SER A 103 23.22 -27.02 -18.70
CA SER A 103 22.74 -27.79 -19.87
C SER A 103 21.40 -27.31 -20.44
N VAL A 104 20.78 -26.30 -19.84
CA VAL A 104 19.46 -25.78 -20.21
C VAL A 104 19.61 -24.65 -21.21
N GLY A 105 18.66 -24.50 -22.15
CA GLY A 105 18.61 -23.35 -23.04
C GLY A 105 18.15 -22.07 -22.34
N ASP A 106 17.63 -21.13 -23.13
CA ASP A 106 17.00 -19.92 -22.59
C ASP A 106 15.81 -20.28 -21.69
N ILE A 107 15.68 -19.60 -20.55
CA ILE A 107 14.64 -19.92 -19.56
C ILE A 107 14.29 -18.71 -18.70
N ILE A 108 13.01 -18.62 -18.31
CA ILE A 108 12.52 -17.63 -17.35
C ILE A 108 11.79 -18.36 -16.22
N ILE A 109 12.40 -18.33 -15.03
CA ILE A 109 11.84 -18.94 -13.81
C ILE A 109 11.43 -17.82 -12.85
N ALA A 110 10.17 -17.83 -12.41
CA ALA A 110 9.70 -16.90 -11.38
C ALA A 110 9.89 -17.49 -9.97
N GLY A 111 10.31 -16.66 -9.03
CA GLY A 111 10.55 -17.09 -7.66
C GLY A 111 10.62 -15.96 -6.67
N GLU A 112 10.81 -16.33 -5.41
CA GLU A 112 11.00 -15.41 -4.31
C GLU A 112 12.49 -15.35 -3.96
N LEU A 113 13.10 -14.18 -4.13
CA LEU A 113 14.41 -13.87 -3.54
C LEU A 113 14.20 -13.59 -2.06
N PHE A 114 14.89 -14.32 -1.20
CA PHE A 114 14.85 -14.16 0.25
C PHE A 114 16.26 -14.02 0.81
N ALA A 115 16.37 -13.51 2.03
CA ALA A 115 17.61 -13.44 2.76
C ALA A 115 17.47 -14.21 4.08
N ILE A 116 18.46 -15.04 4.38
CA ILE A 116 18.53 -15.78 5.64
C ILE A 116 18.80 -14.76 6.75
N PRO A 117 17.91 -14.65 7.76
CA PRO A 117 18.09 -13.71 8.84
C PRO A 117 19.25 -14.14 9.76
N PRO A 118 19.84 -13.19 10.51
CA PRO A 118 20.77 -13.52 11.58
C PRO A 118 20.17 -14.53 12.57
N LYS A 119 21.03 -15.34 13.17
CA LYS A 119 20.60 -16.36 14.13
C LYS A 119 19.84 -15.70 15.29
N GLY A 120 18.59 -16.12 15.49
CA GLY A 120 17.71 -15.62 16.55
C GLY A 120 16.64 -14.63 16.08
N GLU A 121 16.71 -14.11 14.85
CA GLU A 121 15.72 -13.17 14.30
C GLU A 121 14.49 -13.86 13.65
N GLY A 122 14.42 -15.19 13.73
CA GLY A 122 13.27 -15.98 13.31
C GLY A 122 13.29 -16.32 11.81
N ARG A 123 12.12 -16.25 11.17
CA ARG A 123 11.95 -16.57 9.74
C ARG A 123 12.39 -15.41 8.84
N PRO A 124 12.78 -15.67 7.58
CA PRO A 124 12.98 -14.64 6.56
C PRO A 124 11.80 -13.67 6.46
N ARG A 125 12.10 -12.42 6.13
CA ARG A 125 11.16 -11.31 5.91
C ARG A 125 11.70 -10.40 4.81
N VAL A 126 10.83 -9.67 4.11
CA VAL A 126 11.22 -8.75 3.04
C VAL A 126 12.30 -7.73 3.44
N HIS A 127 12.30 -7.24 4.69
CA HIS A 127 13.30 -6.28 5.15
C HIS A 127 14.71 -6.88 5.22
N HIS A 128 14.85 -8.20 5.44
CA HIS A 128 16.14 -8.87 5.36
C HIS A 128 16.69 -8.84 3.93
N VAL A 129 15.82 -8.99 2.92
CA VAL A 129 16.20 -8.87 1.50
C VAL A 129 16.62 -7.44 1.19
N ASN A 130 15.86 -6.44 1.66
CA ASN A 130 16.21 -5.04 1.50
C ASN A 130 17.59 -4.74 2.10
N LYS A 131 17.86 -5.24 3.32
CA LYS A 131 19.15 -5.10 3.98
C LYS A 131 20.26 -5.79 3.19
N ALA A 132 20.05 -7.03 2.77
CA ALA A 132 21.04 -7.76 1.99
C ALA A 132 21.37 -7.06 0.67
N LEU A 133 20.38 -6.59 -0.08
CA LEU A 133 20.61 -5.86 -1.34
C LEU A 133 21.26 -4.48 -1.14
N ALA A 134 21.15 -3.88 0.04
CA ALA A 134 21.82 -2.63 0.38
C ALA A 134 23.26 -2.83 0.91
N GLN A 135 23.58 -4.02 1.44
CA GLN A 135 24.85 -4.33 2.11
C GLN A 135 25.51 -5.53 1.42
N GLY A 136 26.46 -5.26 0.52
CA GLY A 136 27.08 -6.29 -0.33
C GLY A 136 27.75 -7.44 0.42
N ASP A 137 28.23 -7.22 1.63
CA ASP A 137 28.81 -8.25 2.52
C ASP A 137 27.79 -9.33 2.96
N LEU A 138 26.49 -9.06 2.76
CA LEU A 138 25.40 -9.99 3.04
C LEU A 138 24.97 -10.82 1.82
N ASP A 139 25.66 -10.76 0.68
CA ASP A 139 25.34 -11.53 -0.54
C ASP A 139 25.18 -13.04 -0.29
N LYS A 140 26.00 -13.61 0.61
CA LYS A 140 25.96 -15.01 1.06
C LYS A 140 24.71 -15.37 1.86
N THR A 141 23.89 -14.41 2.25
CA THR A 141 22.59 -14.66 2.92
C THR A 141 21.46 -14.86 1.93
N LEU A 142 21.67 -14.47 0.66
CA LEU A 142 20.64 -14.56 -0.36
C LEU A 142 20.38 -16.03 -0.78
N GLY A 143 19.10 -16.31 -1.01
CA GLY A 143 18.60 -17.55 -1.59
C GLY A 143 17.36 -17.27 -2.45
N PHE A 144 16.98 -18.25 -3.26
CA PHE A 144 15.87 -18.16 -4.20
C PHE A 144 14.99 -19.40 -4.14
N LYS A 145 13.69 -19.20 -3.91
CA LYS A 145 12.68 -20.25 -4.01
C LYS A 145 11.86 -20.04 -5.26
N ALA A 146 12.16 -20.81 -6.29
CA ALA A 146 11.42 -20.81 -7.54
C ALA A 146 10.02 -21.40 -7.32
N PHE A 147 8.98 -20.74 -7.82
CA PHE A 147 7.60 -21.20 -7.62
C PHE A 147 6.79 -21.30 -8.90
N ASP A 148 7.34 -20.90 -10.05
CA ASP A 148 6.68 -21.01 -11.35
C ASP A 148 7.71 -21.00 -12.47
N LEU A 149 7.42 -21.70 -13.55
CA LEU A 149 8.24 -21.73 -14.76
C LEU A 149 7.49 -20.96 -15.86
N ALA A 150 7.97 -19.77 -16.21
CA ALA A 150 7.26 -18.90 -17.14
C ALA A 150 7.52 -19.27 -18.60
N GLU A 151 8.78 -19.48 -18.96
CA GLU A 151 9.19 -19.80 -20.32
C GLU A 151 10.39 -20.76 -20.31
N GLU A 152 10.45 -21.65 -21.30
CA GLU A 152 11.60 -22.50 -21.61
C GLU A 152 11.80 -22.53 -23.14
N GLY A 153 12.96 -22.08 -23.61
CA GLY A 153 13.20 -21.75 -25.01
C GLY A 153 12.23 -20.67 -25.50
N ASP A 154 11.57 -20.93 -26.63
CA ASP A 154 10.54 -20.06 -27.21
C ASP A 154 9.11 -20.39 -26.74
N VAL A 155 8.94 -21.29 -25.78
CA VAL A 155 7.63 -21.77 -25.31
C VAL A 155 7.16 -20.98 -24.09
N ASP A 156 5.99 -20.34 -24.19
CA ASP A 156 5.27 -19.76 -23.04
C ASP A 156 4.56 -20.88 -22.28
N LEU A 157 5.02 -21.17 -21.07
CA LEU A 157 4.51 -22.26 -20.23
C LEU A 157 3.39 -21.80 -19.30
N LEU A 158 3.05 -20.51 -19.25
CA LEU A 158 1.99 -20.01 -18.36
C LEU A 158 0.60 -20.54 -18.72
N GLY A 159 0.42 -21.02 -19.96
CA GLY A 159 -0.79 -21.70 -20.40
C GLY A 159 -0.91 -23.16 -19.96
N GLU A 160 0.20 -23.79 -19.55
CA GLU A 160 0.24 -25.19 -19.18
C GLU A 160 -0.33 -25.46 -17.77
N PRO A 161 -0.66 -26.71 -17.41
CA PRO A 161 -1.01 -27.06 -16.05
C PRO A 161 0.14 -26.80 -15.06
N TYR A 162 -0.18 -26.26 -13.88
CA TYR A 162 0.84 -25.93 -12.87
C TYR A 162 1.63 -27.15 -12.40
N GLY A 163 0.99 -28.32 -12.27
CA GLY A 163 1.66 -29.56 -11.85
C GLY A 163 2.85 -29.93 -12.75
N GLY A 164 2.67 -29.87 -14.07
CA GLY A 164 3.76 -30.15 -15.03
C GLY A 164 4.87 -29.10 -14.97
N ARG A 165 4.52 -27.82 -14.81
CA ARG A 165 5.51 -26.76 -14.59
C ARG A 165 6.32 -26.98 -13.32
N LEU A 166 5.67 -27.38 -12.23
CA LEU A 166 6.29 -27.65 -10.95
C LEU A 166 7.23 -28.86 -11.03
N GLU A 167 6.81 -29.94 -11.69
CA GLU A 167 7.65 -31.12 -11.92
C GLU A 167 8.92 -30.75 -12.70
N ARG A 168 8.77 -30.00 -13.80
CA ARG A 168 9.89 -29.49 -14.57
C ARG A 168 10.82 -28.62 -13.72
N LEU A 169 10.25 -27.74 -12.90
CA LEU A 169 11.00 -26.86 -12.01
C LEU A 169 11.80 -27.62 -10.94
N ASN A 170 11.20 -28.67 -10.36
CA ASN A 170 11.88 -29.54 -9.40
C ASN A 170 13.09 -30.24 -10.04
N ALA A 171 12.93 -30.77 -11.26
CA ALA A 171 14.01 -31.43 -11.99
C ALA A 171 15.15 -30.44 -12.35
N LEU A 172 14.81 -29.21 -12.76
CA LEU A 172 15.79 -28.19 -13.12
C LEU A 172 16.66 -27.72 -11.94
N LEU A 173 16.11 -27.72 -10.73
CA LEU A 173 16.74 -27.14 -9.54
C LEU A 173 17.09 -28.19 -8.48
N GLU A 174 17.14 -29.46 -8.90
CA GLU A 174 17.52 -30.57 -8.03
C GLU A 174 18.95 -30.39 -7.50
N GLY A 175 19.17 -30.68 -6.22
CA GLY A 175 20.50 -30.57 -5.58
C GLY A 175 20.95 -29.15 -5.22
N GLY A 176 20.18 -28.12 -5.58
CA GLY A 176 20.47 -26.74 -5.21
C GLY A 176 20.24 -26.45 -3.72
N ARG A 177 21.10 -25.62 -3.14
CA ARG A 177 21.10 -25.26 -1.70
C ARG A 177 20.54 -23.87 -1.46
N ARG A 178 20.99 -22.88 -2.23
CA ARG A 178 20.51 -21.49 -2.20
C ARG A 178 19.39 -21.29 -3.22
N VAL A 179 19.47 -21.97 -4.35
CA VAL A 179 18.45 -21.98 -5.40
C VAL A 179 17.71 -23.32 -5.35
N SER A 180 16.40 -23.31 -5.15
CA SER A 180 15.61 -24.53 -5.25
C SER A 180 14.18 -24.22 -5.68
N ALA A 181 13.46 -25.23 -6.18
CA ALA A 181 12.01 -25.14 -6.24
C ALA A 181 11.41 -24.97 -4.84
N ILE A 182 10.26 -24.32 -4.76
CA ILE A 182 9.52 -24.13 -3.52
C ILE A 182 8.89 -25.46 -3.12
N THR A 183 9.11 -25.86 -1.87
CA THR A 183 8.50 -27.08 -1.33
C THR A 183 7.00 -26.99 -1.46
N THR A 184 6.42 -27.96 -2.16
CA THR A 184 5.01 -27.96 -2.52
C THR A 184 4.41 -29.31 -2.17
N VAL A 185 3.23 -29.29 -1.55
CA VAL A 185 2.46 -30.48 -1.22
C VAL A 185 1.15 -30.46 -1.99
N GLU A 186 0.76 -31.59 -2.56
CA GLU A 186 -0.54 -31.76 -3.20
C GLU A 186 -1.62 -32.10 -2.15
N GLY A 187 -2.81 -31.54 -2.33
CA GLY A 187 -3.94 -31.82 -1.45
C GLY A 187 -5.23 -31.14 -1.89
N ASP A 188 -6.19 -31.09 -0.99
CA ASP A 188 -7.51 -30.48 -1.18
C ASP A 188 -7.73 -29.32 -0.17
N ARG A 189 -8.98 -28.84 -0.06
CA ARG A 189 -9.35 -27.79 0.90
C ARG A 189 -9.02 -28.19 2.35
N THR A 190 -9.24 -29.45 2.69
CA THR A 190 -8.95 -30.01 4.01
C THR A 190 -7.44 -29.95 4.31
N ALA A 191 -6.62 -30.33 3.33
CA ALA A 191 -5.16 -30.24 3.44
C ALA A 191 -4.72 -28.79 3.65
N VAL A 192 -5.33 -27.81 2.97
CA VAL A 192 -5.02 -26.38 3.18
C VAL A 192 -5.28 -25.99 4.63
N SER A 193 -6.43 -26.36 5.19
CA SER A 193 -6.78 -26.08 6.58
C SER A 193 -5.81 -26.72 7.58
N ASN A 194 -5.40 -27.98 7.34
CA ASN A 194 -4.44 -28.69 8.19
C ASN A 194 -3.05 -28.04 8.14
N TYR A 195 -2.53 -27.79 6.93
CA TYR A 195 -1.24 -27.13 6.77
C TYR A 195 -1.27 -25.70 7.27
N TYR A 196 -2.41 -25.00 7.23
CA TYR A 196 -2.52 -23.67 7.82
C TYR A 196 -2.26 -23.71 9.34
N GLN A 197 -2.81 -24.71 10.04
CA GLN A 197 -2.51 -24.91 11.46
C GLN A 197 -1.03 -25.24 11.69
N GLU A 198 -0.47 -26.13 10.88
CA GLU A 198 0.89 -26.62 11.09
C GLU A 198 1.98 -25.60 10.69
N TRP A 199 1.77 -24.84 9.61
CA TRP A 199 2.77 -23.95 9.01
C TRP A 199 2.61 -22.50 9.46
N VAL A 200 1.38 -22.04 9.62
CA VAL A 200 1.09 -20.61 9.83
C VAL A 200 0.81 -20.33 11.30
N ARG A 201 -0.08 -21.09 11.94
CA ARG A 201 -0.41 -20.89 13.37
C ARG A 201 0.76 -21.21 14.30
N SER A 202 1.65 -22.11 13.89
CA SER A 202 2.93 -22.38 14.57
C SER A 202 4.02 -21.31 14.30
N SER A 203 3.70 -20.27 13.53
CA SER A 203 4.62 -19.18 13.13
C SER A 203 5.85 -19.62 12.31
N LYS A 204 5.83 -20.81 11.69
CA LYS A 204 6.92 -21.26 10.80
C LYS A 204 6.98 -20.42 9.51
N PHE A 205 5.83 -20.09 8.93
CA PHE A 205 5.70 -19.36 7.67
C PHE A 205 4.66 -18.23 7.76
N GLU A 206 4.76 -17.23 6.88
CA GLU A 206 3.83 -16.07 6.85
C GLU A 206 2.40 -16.48 6.49
N GLY A 207 2.26 -17.53 5.68
CA GLY A 207 1.00 -17.96 5.11
C GLY A 207 1.19 -19.15 4.18
N ILE A 208 0.16 -19.46 3.41
CA ILE A 208 0.15 -20.49 2.38
C ILE A 208 -0.19 -19.84 1.04
N VAL A 209 0.47 -20.29 -0.02
CA VAL A 209 0.03 -20.09 -1.39
C VAL A 209 -0.55 -21.40 -1.90
N ALA A 210 -1.85 -21.39 -2.20
CA ALA A 210 -2.56 -22.53 -2.80
C ALA A 210 -2.83 -22.24 -4.28
N ARG A 211 -2.28 -23.07 -5.16
CA ARG A 211 -2.51 -23.01 -6.60
C ARG A 211 -3.46 -24.14 -6.99
N SER A 212 -4.51 -23.83 -7.73
CA SER A 212 -5.51 -24.83 -8.13
C SER A 212 -5.29 -25.32 -9.54
N GLU A 213 -5.76 -26.54 -9.83
CA GLU A 213 -5.75 -27.13 -11.17
C GLU A 213 -6.57 -26.32 -12.18
N GLN A 214 -7.52 -25.50 -11.70
CA GLN A 214 -8.29 -24.56 -12.53
C GLN A 214 -7.56 -23.23 -12.78
N GLY A 215 -6.26 -23.14 -12.48
CA GLY A 215 -5.43 -21.97 -12.75
C GLY A 215 -5.65 -20.79 -11.81
N LEU A 216 -6.29 -21.00 -10.66
CA LEU A 216 -6.49 -19.97 -9.64
C LEU A 216 -5.39 -20.05 -8.58
N THR A 217 -4.91 -18.89 -8.12
CA THR A 217 -3.93 -18.84 -7.01
C THR A 217 -4.51 -18.04 -5.85
N TYR A 218 -4.40 -18.61 -4.66
CA TYR A 218 -4.90 -18.05 -3.41
C TYR A 218 -3.74 -17.83 -2.45
N LYS A 219 -3.75 -16.69 -1.76
CA LYS A 219 -2.90 -16.42 -0.60
C LYS A 219 -3.77 -16.51 0.66
N ILE A 220 -3.36 -17.39 1.57
CA ILE A 220 -4.01 -17.62 2.86
C ILE A 220 -3.03 -17.15 3.93
N LYS A 221 -3.41 -16.10 4.66
CA LYS A 221 -2.58 -15.49 5.72
C LYS A 221 -3.41 -15.35 7.00
N PRO A 222 -2.78 -15.20 8.17
CA PRO A 222 -3.47 -14.78 9.36
C PRO A 222 -4.22 -13.47 9.12
N THR A 223 -5.45 -13.45 9.61
CA THR A 223 -6.18 -12.21 9.76
C THR A 223 -5.45 -11.33 10.76
N LEU A 224 -5.10 -10.12 10.34
CA LEU A 224 -4.54 -9.10 11.20
C LEU A 224 -5.68 -8.26 11.76
N SER A 225 -5.74 -8.11 13.09
CA SER A 225 -6.52 -7.06 13.72
C SER A 225 -5.63 -6.15 14.54
N VAL A 226 -6.05 -4.89 14.61
CA VAL A 226 -5.39 -3.83 15.37
C VAL A 226 -6.44 -3.14 16.23
N ASP A 227 -6.09 -2.86 17.48
CA ASP A 227 -6.91 -2.11 18.40
C ASP A 227 -6.53 -0.62 18.30
N VAL A 228 -7.50 0.19 17.95
CA VAL A 228 -7.33 1.61 17.60
C VAL A 228 -8.36 2.46 18.34
N VAL A 229 -8.03 3.72 18.60
CA VAL A 229 -8.96 4.69 19.18
C VAL A 229 -9.68 5.48 18.09
N VAL A 230 -10.97 5.77 18.30
CA VAL A 230 -11.76 6.66 17.44
C VAL A 230 -11.38 8.12 17.74
N ILE A 231 -10.91 8.84 16.71
CA ILE A 231 -10.44 10.23 16.83
C ILE A 231 -11.44 11.22 16.22
N ALA A 232 -12.04 10.84 15.08
CA ALA A 232 -13.03 11.66 14.39
C ALA A 232 -13.96 10.78 13.56
N PHE A 233 -15.04 11.35 13.02
CA PHE A 233 -15.90 10.67 12.06
C PHE A 233 -16.32 11.58 10.91
N GLY A 234 -16.47 10.97 9.74
CA GLY A 234 -17.09 11.59 8.58
C GLY A 234 -18.60 11.38 8.60
N GLU A 235 -19.37 12.41 8.27
CA GLU A 235 -20.82 12.37 8.23
C GLU A 235 -21.33 12.18 6.79
N ALA A 236 -22.43 11.44 6.67
CA ALA A 236 -23.24 11.37 5.46
C ALA A 236 -24.71 11.63 5.81
N HIS A 237 -25.47 12.11 4.83
CA HIS A 237 -26.91 12.24 4.94
C HIS A 237 -27.57 11.32 3.93
N ASN A 238 -28.40 10.40 4.42
CA ASN A 238 -29.19 9.52 3.56
C ASN A 238 -30.67 9.75 3.86
N ASN A 239 -31.44 10.16 2.85
CA ASN A 239 -32.87 10.49 2.99
C ASN A 239 -33.18 11.45 4.15
N GLY A 240 -32.31 12.45 4.38
CA GLY A 240 -32.46 13.43 5.46
C GLY A 240 -32.03 12.94 6.85
N VAL A 241 -31.57 11.69 6.98
CA VAL A 241 -31.03 11.14 8.23
C VAL A 241 -29.51 11.26 8.23
N ALA A 242 -28.96 11.92 9.25
CA ALA A 242 -27.52 11.98 9.46
C ALA A 242 -26.99 10.63 9.96
N GLN A 243 -25.89 10.18 9.35
CA GLN A 243 -25.29 8.86 9.58
C GLN A 243 -23.77 8.97 9.61
N MET A 244 -23.14 8.06 10.35
CA MET A 244 -21.69 7.90 10.32
C MET A 244 -21.30 7.19 9.02
N ARG A 245 -20.45 7.84 8.22
CA ARG A 245 -19.93 7.29 6.98
C ARG A 245 -18.68 6.46 7.22
N GLU A 246 -17.74 7.03 7.96
CA GLU A 246 -16.48 6.38 8.33
C GLU A 246 -15.94 6.96 9.62
N LEU A 247 -15.17 6.16 10.34
CA LEU A 247 -14.38 6.58 11.50
C LEU A 247 -12.96 6.91 11.05
N THR A 248 -12.39 7.99 11.54
CA THR A 248 -10.94 8.23 11.52
C THR A 248 -10.37 7.72 12.83
N VAL A 249 -9.35 6.86 12.72
CA VAL A 249 -8.80 6.13 13.85
C VAL A 249 -7.31 6.36 14.00
N GLY A 250 -6.82 6.21 15.23
CA GLY A 250 -5.41 6.37 15.57
C GLY A 250 -4.90 5.31 16.55
N VAL A 251 -3.58 5.26 16.65
CA VAL A 251 -2.82 4.49 17.64
C VAL A 251 -2.06 5.45 18.54
N MET A 252 -1.66 5.01 19.72
CA MET A 252 -0.90 5.83 20.65
C MET A 252 0.62 5.64 20.44
N ARG A 253 1.36 6.75 20.40
CA ARG A 253 2.84 6.74 20.42
C ARG A 253 3.35 6.62 21.86
N ASP A 254 4.62 6.31 22.04
CA ASP A 254 5.23 6.13 23.37
C ASP A 254 5.20 7.42 24.21
N ASP A 255 5.07 8.58 23.58
CA ASP A 255 4.93 9.90 24.22
C ASP A 255 3.47 10.27 24.58
N GLY A 256 2.52 9.35 24.34
CA GLY A 256 1.09 9.55 24.63
C GLY A 256 0.31 10.26 23.51
N THR A 257 0.97 10.68 22.43
CA THR A 257 0.30 11.35 21.31
C THR A 257 -0.42 10.36 20.38
N PHE A 258 -1.43 10.80 19.65
CA PHE A 258 -2.19 9.95 18.74
C PHE A 258 -1.67 10.06 17.31
N HIS A 259 -1.30 8.94 16.71
CA HIS A 259 -0.92 8.86 15.30
C HIS A 259 -2.09 8.29 14.50
N LEU A 260 -2.66 9.09 13.58
CA LEU A 260 -3.72 8.62 12.71
C LEU A 260 -3.21 7.48 11.83
N ILE A 261 -3.97 6.39 11.72
CA ILE A 261 -3.56 5.19 10.95
C ILE A 261 -4.49 4.90 9.76
N GLY A 262 -5.62 5.60 9.66
CA GLY A 262 -6.50 5.53 8.49
C GLY A 262 -7.96 5.80 8.83
N THR A 263 -8.83 5.41 7.90
CA THR A 263 -10.28 5.45 8.09
C THR A 263 -10.89 4.04 8.01
N VAL A 264 -12.00 3.85 8.72
CA VAL A 264 -12.75 2.59 8.77
C VAL A 264 -14.20 2.90 8.42
N GLY A 265 -14.64 2.45 7.23
CA GLY A 265 -16.00 2.66 6.73
C GLY A 265 -16.81 1.37 6.57
N ASN A 266 -16.21 0.20 6.75
CA ASN A 266 -16.85 -1.11 6.58
C ASN A 266 -17.07 -1.80 7.93
N GLY A 267 -17.99 -2.77 7.97
CA GLY A 267 -18.31 -3.55 9.18
C GLY A 267 -19.48 -2.99 10.00
N PHE A 268 -20.19 -1.99 9.48
CA PHE A 268 -21.37 -1.37 10.12
C PHE A 268 -22.63 -1.64 9.30
N SER A 269 -23.70 -2.05 9.96
CA SER A 269 -25.06 -2.01 9.39
C SER A 269 -25.58 -0.57 9.26
N ASP A 270 -26.69 -0.37 8.55
CA ASP A 270 -27.30 0.96 8.45
C ASP A 270 -27.82 1.46 9.81
N GLU A 271 -28.32 0.55 10.65
CA GLU A 271 -28.70 0.86 12.03
C GLU A 271 -27.48 1.27 12.87
N ASP A 272 -26.36 0.55 12.75
CA ASP A 272 -25.12 0.90 13.44
C ASP A 272 -24.67 2.31 13.06
N ARG A 273 -24.73 2.67 11.78
CA ARG A 273 -24.30 4.00 11.32
C ARG A 273 -25.08 5.13 11.96
N VAL A 274 -26.38 4.95 12.16
CA VAL A 274 -27.24 5.93 12.85
C VAL A 274 -26.89 5.99 14.35
N ALA A 275 -26.70 4.83 14.99
CA ALA A 275 -26.37 4.74 16.40
C ALA A 275 -25.00 5.36 16.72
N TRP A 276 -23.98 5.02 15.93
CA TRP A 276 -22.63 5.60 16.01
C TRP A 276 -22.65 7.11 15.80
N HIS A 277 -23.39 7.59 14.79
CA HIS A 277 -23.53 9.04 14.56
C HIS A 277 -24.03 9.75 15.81
N ARG A 278 -25.15 9.29 16.37
CA ARG A 278 -25.77 9.91 17.55
C ARG A 278 -24.81 9.94 18.73
N ARG A 279 -24.12 8.83 19.00
CA ARG A 279 -23.15 8.73 20.10
C ARG A 279 -21.95 9.65 19.89
N LEU A 280 -21.33 9.61 18.71
CA LEU A 280 -20.14 10.40 18.40
C LEU A 280 -20.43 11.89 18.35
N ALA A 281 -21.59 12.30 17.84
CA ALA A 281 -22.03 13.70 17.86
C ALA A 281 -22.12 14.27 19.28
N ALA A 282 -22.49 13.45 20.27
CA ALA A 282 -22.51 13.86 21.69
C ALA A 282 -21.10 13.90 22.34
N MET A 283 -20.09 13.41 21.62
CA MET A 283 -18.68 13.36 22.06
C MET A 283 -17.80 14.38 21.34
N GLU A 284 -18.39 15.26 20.54
CA GLU A 284 -17.66 16.20 19.72
C GLU A 284 -16.79 17.14 20.56
N VAL A 285 -15.60 17.41 20.04
CA VAL A 285 -14.60 18.31 20.61
C VAL A 285 -14.02 19.21 19.54
N THR A 286 -13.42 20.32 19.97
CA THR A 286 -12.76 21.25 19.06
C THR A 286 -11.46 20.67 18.52
N SER A 287 -11.04 21.16 17.35
CA SER A 287 -9.76 20.81 16.76
C SER A 287 -9.23 21.98 15.95
N SER A 288 -7.96 22.34 16.18
CA SER A 288 -7.22 23.25 15.30
C SER A 288 -6.82 22.57 13.98
N PHE A 289 -6.86 21.24 13.94
CA PHE A 289 -6.64 20.43 12.75
C PHE A 289 -7.95 20.23 12.00
N ARG A 290 -8.00 20.64 10.72
CA ARG A 290 -9.12 20.33 9.84
C ARG A 290 -8.80 19.06 9.04
N LEU A 291 -9.64 18.04 9.22
CA LEU A 291 -9.59 16.80 8.47
C LEU A 291 -10.80 16.73 7.55
N ALA A 292 -10.59 16.40 6.28
CA ALA A 292 -11.66 16.11 5.33
C ALA A 292 -11.61 14.64 4.92
N ASN A 293 -12.77 14.03 4.73
CA ASN A 293 -12.88 12.69 4.15
C ASN A 293 -12.60 12.70 2.64
N ARG A 294 -12.65 11.52 2.01
CA ARG A 294 -12.42 11.38 0.56
C ARG A 294 -13.40 12.14 -0.33
N GLU A 295 -14.60 12.47 0.17
CA GLU A 295 -15.60 13.27 -0.54
C GLU A 295 -15.44 14.78 -0.28
N GLY A 296 -14.45 15.18 0.52
CA GLY A 296 -14.23 16.58 0.88
C GLY A 296 -15.10 17.11 2.03
N THR A 297 -15.91 16.26 2.68
CA THR A 297 -16.68 16.64 3.87
C THR A 297 -15.75 16.71 5.09
N LEU A 298 -15.87 17.77 5.89
CA LEU A 298 -15.11 17.89 7.13
C LEU A 298 -15.51 16.81 8.14
N CYS A 299 -14.52 16.15 8.71
CA CYS A 299 -14.71 15.21 9.81
C CYS A 299 -14.91 15.97 11.12
N ARG A 300 -15.73 15.40 12.01
CA ARG A 300 -16.00 15.90 13.36
C ARG A 300 -15.14 15.15 14.36
N PHE A 301 -14.32 15.87 15.12
CA PHE A 301 -13.42 15.27 16.11
C PHE A 301 -14.19 14.91 17.37
N VAL A 302 -13.80 13.81 18.03
CA VAL A 302 -14.45 13.31 19.24
C VAL A 302 -13.45 13.06 20.35
N ARG A 303 -13.91 13.03 21.59
CA ARG A 303 -13.10 12.60 22.73
C ARG A 303 -12.50 11.21 22.46
N PRO A 304 -11.18 11.00 22.62
CA PRO A 304 -10.52 9.73 22.35
C PRO A 304 -10.79 8.75 23.51
N GLU A 305 -12.01 8.20 23.55
CA GLU A 305 -12.46 7.31 24.63
C GLU A 305 -12.82 5.91 24.13
N ILE A 306 -13.15 5.77 22.85
CA ILE A 306 -13.66 4.51 22.29
C ILE A 306 -12.53 3.76 21.60
N VAL A 307 -12.18 2.58 22.13
CA VAL A 307 -11.28 1.64 21.48
C VAL A 307 -12.10 0.64 20.67
N ILE A 308 -11.70 0.41 19.42
CA ILE A 308 -12.31 -0.57 18.53
C ILE A 308 -11.27 -1.55 18.00
N GLU A 309 -11.69 -2.79 17.76
CA GLU A 309 -10.90 -3.78 17.05
C GLU A 309 -11.20 -3.68 15.55
N VAL A 310 -10.15 -3.46 14.76
CA VAL A 310 -10.23 -3.33 13.31
C VAL A 310 -9.44 -4.44 12.65
N LYS A 311 -10.13 -5.27 11.88
CA LYS A 311 -9.50 -6.23 10.98
C LYS A 311 -8.98 -5.52 9.74
N CYS A 312 -7.80 -5.87 9.28
CA CYS A 312 -7.29 -5.47 7.97
C CYS A 312 -6.62 -6.65 7.27
N SER A 313 -6.55 -6.59 5.94
CA SER A 313 -5.97 -7.67 5.15
C SER A 313 -4.45 -7.68 5.17
N ASP A 314 -3.84 -6.50 5.35
CA ASP A 314 -2.40 -6.31 5.42
C ASP A 314 -2.08 -4.89 5.93
N LEU A 315 -0.82 -4.66 6.29
CA LEU A 315 -0.26 -3.32 6.53
C LEU A 315 0.68 -2.95 5.38
N MET A 316 0.72 -1.67 5.04
CA MET A 316 1.56 -1.17 3.94
C MET A 316 2.26 0.13 4.36
N ASP A 317 3.59 0.13 4.34
CA ASP A 317 4.44 1.26 4.72
C ASP A 317 4.81 2.19 3.56
N THR A 318 4.63 1.76 2.31
CA THR A 318 4.77 2.60 1.10
C THR A 318 3.49 2.75 0.30
N ASP A 319 3.36 3.81 -0.50
CA ASP A 319 2.24 4.00 -1.41
C ASP A 319 2.47 3.33 -2.78
N SER A 320 1.58 3.56 -3.74
CA SER A 320 1.70 2.99 -5.09
C SER A 320 2.92 3.49 -5.88
N SER A 321 3.56 4.56 -5.41
CA SER A 321 4.77 5.17 -5.96
C SER A 321 6.02 4.80 -5.15
N ASP A 322 5.89 3.84 -4.22
CA ASP A 322 6.96 3.36 -3.34
C ASP A 322 7.50 4.42 -2.37
N LEU A 323 6.72 5.47 -2.10
CA LEU A 323 7.04 6.50 -1.12
C LEU A 323 6.43 6.13 0.25
N PRO A 324 7.09 6.45 1.38
CA PRO A 324 6.54 6.15 2.70
C PRO A 324 5.14 6.73 2.89
N VAL A 325 4.21 5.91 3.39
CA VAL A 325 2.90 6.40 3.81
C VAL A 325 3.07 7.25 5.05
N ARG A 326 2.51 8.46 5.03
CA ARG A 326 2.60 9.41 6.14
C ARG A 326 1.23 9.88 6.58
N ARG A 327 1.05 10.04 7.90
CA ARG A 327 -0.19 10.48 8.51
C ARG A 327 0.08 11.52 9.59
N MET A 328 -0.97 12.25 9.96
CA MET A 328 -0.90 13.29 10.98
C MET A 328 -0.76 12.65 12.36
N VAL A 329 0.12 13.23 13.17
CA VAL A 329 0.18 13.01 14.62
C VAL A 329 -0.52 14.19 15.29
N VAL A 330 -1.41 13.89 16.23
CA VAL A 330 -2.19 14.86 16.98
C VAL A 330 -2.04 14.65 18.48
N GLU A 331 -2.12 15.74 19.22
CA GLU A 331 -2.26 15.74 20.67
C GLU A 331 -3.71 16.07 21.02
N TYR A 332 -4.22 15.47 22.09
CA TYR A 332 -5.51 15.82 22.69
C TYR A 332 -5.28 16.31 24.11
N ALA A 333 -5.61 17.58 24.36
CA ALA A 333 -5.53 18.19 25.69
C ALA A 333 -6.73 19.12 25.87
N GLU A 334 -7.29 19.13 27.09
CA GLU A 334 -8.35 20.08 27.50
C GLU A 334 -9.55 20.16 26.54
N GLY A 335 -9.95 19.05 25.91
CA GLY A 335 -11.09 19.05 24.99
C GLY A 335 -10.77 19.61 23.60
N ASN A 336 -9.49 19.69 23.21
CA ASN A 336 -9.07 20.17 21.90
C ASN A 336 -7.96 19.32 21.29
N TYR A 337 -8.03 19.12 19.97
CA TYR A 337 -6.94 18.53 19.19
C TYR A 337 -6.01 19.58 18.56
N ALA A 338 -4.71 19.28 18.60
CA ALA A 338 -3.65 20.05 17.94
C ALA A 338 -2.75 19.15 17.09
N THR A 339 -2.22 19.68 15.97
CA THR A 339 -1.28 18.91 15.13
C THR A 339 0.13 19.00 15.67
N LEU A 340 0.82 17.86 15.72
CA LEU A 340 2.25 17.80 16.03
C LEU A 340 3.13 17.59 14.79
N GLY A 341 2.56 17.13 13.67
CA GLY A 341 3.27 16.97 12.42
C GLY A 341 2.87 15.70 11.66
N VAL A 342 3.42 15.53 10.45
CA VAL A 342 3.14 14.38 9.59
C VAL A 342 4.32 13.41 9.61
N MET A 343 4.09 12.18 10.07
CA MET A 343 5.13 11.16 10.25
C MET A 343 4.82 9.90 9.45
N PRO A 344 5.83 9.09 9.09
CA PRO A 344 5.62 7.78 8.49
C PRO A 344 4.88 6.82 9.44
N ILE A 345 3.88 6.11 8.91
CA ILE A 345 3.19 5.00 9.60
C ILE A 345 2.58 4.06 8.55
N PRO A 346 2.63 2.73 8.77
CA PRO A 346 1.91 1.80 7.92
C PRO A 346 0.41 2.09 7.87
N SER A 347 -0.18 2.02 6.67
CA SER A 347 -1.62 2.10 6.47
C SER A 347 -2.25 0.72 6.51
N MET A 348 -3.47 0.66 7.03
CA MET A 348 -4.32 -0.53 6.96
C MET A 348 -4.87 -0.73 5.53
N LEU A 349 -4.82 -1.95 5.02
CA LEU A 349 -5.50 -2.35 3.79
C LEU A 349 -6.84 -3.00 4.10
N PHE A 350 -7.90 -2.50 3.44
CA PHE A 350 -9.28 -2.99 3.60
C PHE A 350 -9.71 -3.12 5.08
N PRO A 351 -9.66 -2.03 5.86
CA PRO A 351 -10.06 -2.07 7.25
C PRO A 351 -11.57 -2.33 7.41
N ILE A 352 -11.91 -3.20 8.35
CA ILE A 352 -13.27 -3.61 8.70
C ILE A 352 -13.41 -3.54 10.22
N PHE A 353 -14.40 -2.79 10.70
CA PHE A 353 -14.77 -2.80 12.11
C PHE A 353 -15.25 -4.20 12.53
N LEU A 354 -14.71 -4.70 13.63
CA LEU A 354 -15.17 -5.96 14.23
C LEU A 354 -16.06 -5.71 15.44
N ARG A 355 -15.56 -4.96 16.42
CA ARG A 355 -16.26 -4.72 17.70
C ARG A 355 -15.62 -3.57 18.48
N GLU A 356 -16.36 -3.06 19.46
CA GLU A 356 -15.78 -2.23 20.52
C GLU A 356 -14.96 -3.09 21.49
N ARG A 357 -13.95 -2.48 22.10
CA ARG A 357 -13.04 -3.09 23.07
C ARG A 357 -13.24 -2.44 24.44
N ASP A 358 -14.39 -2.69 25.03
CA ASP A 358 -14.75 -2.21 26.37
C ASP A 358 -13.80 -2.77 27.47
N ASP A 359 -13.06 -3.83 27.13
CA ASP A 359 -12.02 -4.43 27.96
C ASP A 359 -10.66 -3.70 27.87
N LYS A 360 -10.52 -2.73 26.96
CA LYS A 360 -9.27 -1.98 26.73
C LYS A 360 -9.42 -0.51 27.12
N LYS A 361 -8.29 0.08 27.52
CA LYS A 361 -8.18 1.52 27.80
C LYS A 361 -7.48 2.22 26.65
N VAL A 362 -7.63 3.54 26.60
CA VAL A 362 -6.85 4.39 25.69
C VAL A 362 -5.48 4.63 26.32
N ASP A 363 -4.59 3.64 26.18
CA ASP A 363 -3.22 3.64 26.69
C ASP A 363 -2.24 2.93 25.75
N ILE A 364 -0.94 3.14 25.97
CA ILE A 364 0.14 2.59 25.14
C ILE A 364 0.07 1.05 25.06
N PRO A 365 -0.12 0.30 26.17
CA PRO A 365 -0.21 -1.16 26.09
C PRO A 365 -1.39 -1.66 25.24
N SER A 366 -2.51 -0.94 25.24
CA SER A 366 -3.73 -1.38 24.55
C SER A 366 -3.77 -1.02 23.07
N ILE A 367 -3.32 0.19 22.72
CA ILE A 367 -3.45 0.77 21.37
C ILE A 367 -2.12 1.33 20.82
N GLY A 368 -0.99 0.92 21.39
CA GLY A 368 0.34 1.42 21.04
C GLY A 368 0.84 0.97 19.67
N LEU A 369 1.98 1.53 19.23
CA LEU A 369 2.60 1.20 17.95
C LEU A 369 3.19 -0.22 17.87
N ASP A 370 3.42 -0.89 18.99
CA ASP A 370 4.04 -2.23 19.01
C ASP A 370 3.20 -3.27 18.30
N GLN A 371 1.88 -3.19 18.40
CA GLN A 371 0.97 -4.07 17.66
C GLN A 371 1.23 -3.96 16.15
N ILE A 372 1.49 -2.76 15.63
CA ILE A 372 1.78 -2.53 14.21
C ILE A 372 3.18 -3.05 13.88
N TYR A 373 4.17 -2.69 14.71
CA TYR A 373 5.58 -2.97 14.49
C TYR A 373 5.90 -4.47 14.48
N GLN A 374 5.23 -5.28 15.31
CA GLN A 374 5.39 -6.73 15.34
C GLN A 374 5.03 -7.38 13.99
N HIS A 375 4.02 -6.84 13.32
CA HIS A 375 3.58 -7.29 12.00
C HIS A 375 4.45 -6.72 10.89
N LEU A 376 4.68 -5.40 10.90
CA LEU A 376 5.48 -4.70 9.89
C LEU A 376 6.42 -3.69 10.58
N PRO A 377 7.72 -4.01 10.74
CA PRO A 377 8.70 -3.06 11.23
C PRO A 377 8.85 -1.86 10.29
N PHE A 378 8.88 -0.64 10.85
CA PHE A 378 9.04 0.61 10.09
C PHE A 378 9.93 1.60 10.85
N THR A 379 10.67 2.45 10.12
CA THR A 379 11.76 3.28 10.66
C THR A 379 11.29 4.31 11.69
N ALA A 380 10.15 4.96 11.47
CA ALA A 380 9.65 6.03 12.32
C ALA A 380 8.96 5.57 13.63
N ARG A 381 9.09 4.30 14.02
CA ARG A 381 8.49 3.74 15.25
C ARG A 381 8.96 4.46 16.51
N HIS A 382 10.26 4.76 16.61
CA HIS A 382 10.88 5.36 17.81
C HIS A 382 11.11 6.87 17.70
N GLU A 383 10.74 7.48 16.57
CA GLU A 383 10.85 8.92 16.38
C GLU A 383 9.77 9.66 17.18
N THR A 384 10.05 10.88 17.61
CA THR A 384 9.05 11.76 18.25
C THR A 384 8.54 12.77 17.22
N PRO A 385 7.22 13.03 17.16
CA PRO A 385 6.71 14.11 16.33
C PRO A 385 7.33 15.44 16.76
N ARG A 386 7.65 16.29 15.77
CA ARG A 386 8.14 17.64 16.01
C ARG A 386 7.24 18.61 15.30
N LEU A 387 6.71 19.57 16.06
CA LEU A 387 6.06 20.74 15.51
C LEU A 387 7.07 21.48 14.64
N VAL A 388 6.85 21.42 13.33
CA VAL A 388 7.60 22.25 12.39
C VAL A 388 6.86 23.58 12.32
N SER A 389 7.51 24.65 12.79
CA SER A 389 7.03 26.00 12.54
C SER A 389 7.22 26.27 11.05
N LEU A 390 6.10 26.30 10.32
CA LEU A 390 6.08 26.58 8.90
C LEU A 390 5.60 28.01 8.67
N SER A 391 6.16 28.66 7.67
CA SER A 391 5.75 29.98 7.22
C SER A 391 4.24 30.03 6.92
N THR A 392 3.62 31.19 7.19
CA THR A 392 2.17 31.36 6.97
C THR A 392 1.88 31.46 5.47
N ALA A 393 0.85 30.75 5.01
CA ALA A 393 0.42 30.85 3.61
C ALA A 393 -0.40 32.12 3.37
N GLU A 394 -0.27 32.69 2.18
CA GLU A 394 -0.88 33.95 1.79
C GLU A 394 -1.83 33.75 0.60
N VAL A 395 -3.06 34.27 0.71
CA VAL A 395 -3.99 34.34 -0.44
C VAL A 395 -3.61 35.54 -1.28
N ILE A 396 -2.96 35.31 -2.41
CA ILE A 396 -2.45 36.38 -3.28
C ILE A 396 -3.45 36.80 -4.36
N ARG A 397 -4.41 35.94 -4.72
CA ARG A 397 -5.46 36.26 -5.69
C ARG A 397 -6.72 35.44 -5.43
N ARG A 398 -7.87 36.08 -5.51
CA ARG A 398 -9.17 35.41 -5.44
C ARG A 398 -10.12 36.10 -6.40
N GLU A 399 -10.77 35.31 -7.24
CA GLU A 399 -11.83 35.80 -8.11
C GLU A 399 -13.05 34.90 -8.01
N VAL A 400 -14.22 35.53 -7.99
CA VAL A 400 -15.52 34.87 -7.88
C VAL A 400 -16.36 35.32 -9.05
N TYR A 401 -16.99 34.38 -9.72
CA TYR A 401 -17.86 34.57 -10.87
C TYR A 401 -19.22 34.00 -10.52
N THR A 402 -20.27 34.74 -10.83
CA THR A 402 -21.65 34.34 -10.55
C THR A 402 -22.48 34.31 -11.81
N LYS A 403 -23.45 33.40 -11.85
CA LYS A 403 -24.46 33.36 -12.91
C LYS A 403 -25.83 33.14 -12.31
N PHE A 404 -26.71 34.12 -12.46
CA PHE A 404 -28.10 34.02 -12.01
C PHE A 404 -28.98 33.44 -13.11
N THR A 405 -29.82 32.46 -12.76
CA THR A 405 -30.78 31.84 -13.68
C THR A 405 -32.20 32.16 -13.22
N LYS A 406 -32.88 33.04 -13.98
CA LYS A 406 -34.25 33.51 -13.66
C LYS A 406 -35.29 32.38 -13.56
N LYS A 407 -35.18 31.34 -14.42
CA LYS A 407 -36.16 30.25 -14.48
C LYS A 407 -36.25 29.46 -13.17
N ASP A 408 -35.11 29.22 -12.54
CA ASP A 408 -34.98 28.37 -11.37
C ASP A 408 -34.64 29.18 -10.10
N GLU A 409 -34.69 30.52 -10.19
CA GLU A 409 -34.30 31.49 -9.13
C GLU A 409 -33.00 31.15 -8.39
N THR A 410 -32.01 30.64 -9.12
CA THR A 410 -30.77 30.12 -8.53
C THR A 410 -29.53 30.87 -9.00
N THR A 411 -28.52 30.92 -8.13
CA THR A 411 -27.19 31.47 -8.46
C THR A 411 -26.15 30.36 -8.47
N ALA A 412 -25.47 30.20 -9.59
CA ALA A 412 -24.29 29.37 -9.71
C ALA A 412 -23.03 30.20 -9.39
N VAL A 413 -22.01 29.58 -8.80
CA VAL A 413 -20.78 30.25 -8.34
C VAL A 413 -19.56 29.50 -8.86
N ARG A 414 -18.65 30.21 -9.50
CA ARG A 414 -17.36 29.71 -9.96
C ARG A 414 -16.28 30.57 -9.34
N LYS A 415 -15.31 29.97 -8.64
CA LYS A 415 -14.24 30.75 -8.03
C LYS A 415 -12.91 30.04 -8.17
N PHE A 416 -11.84 30.82 -8.11
CA PHE A 416 -10.54 30.29 -7.81
C PHE A 416 -9.86 31.11 -6.72
N VAL A 417 -9.01 30.45 -5.95
CA VAL A 417 -8.17 31.06 -4.91
C VAL A 417 -6.74 30.62 -5.18
N VAL A 418 -5.85 31.59 -5.34
CA VAL A 418 -4.41 31.39 -5.47
C VAL A 418 -3.75 31.66 -4.14
N ILE A 419 -2.92 30.71 -3.72
CA ILE A 419 -2.23 30.72 -2.44
C ILE A 419 -0.74 30.58 -2.71
N ALA A 420 0.06 31.53 -2.21
CA ALA A 420 1.50 31.37 -2.04
C ALA A 420 1.73 30.66 -0.70
N THR A 421 2.34 29.47 -0.72
CA THR A 421 2.46 28.68 0.51
C THR A 421 3.59 29.15 1.41
N HIS A 422 4.66 29.70 0.82
CA HIS A 422 5.90 30.15 1.48
C HIS A 422 6.66 29.05 2.23
N LYS A 423 6.37 27.77 1.95
CA LYS A 423 6.86 26.61 2.73
C LYS A 423 7.87 25.73 2.00
N ASP A 424 8.05 25.94 0.71
CA ASP A 424 8.87 25.08 -0.17
C ASP A 424 10.34 24.99 0.27
N LYS A 425 10.87 26.07 0.85
CA LYS A 425 12.25 26.12 1.39
C LYS A 425 12.40 25.39 2.71
N GLU A 426 11.34 25.32 3.50
CA GLU A 426 11.31 24.67 4.82
C GLU A 426 10.98 23.18 4.68
N ASP A 427 10.13 22.85 3.71
CA ASP A 427 9.70 21.51 3.41
C ASP A 427 9.33 21.37 1.92
N PRO A 428 10.15 20.65 1.12
CA PRO A 428 9.98 20.54 -0.33
C PRO A 428 8.70 19.81 -0.74
N ARG A 429 7.96 19.22 0.21
CA ARG A 429 6.64 18.62 -0.04
C ARG A 429 5.55 19.67 -0.26
N TYR A 430 5.76 20.91 0.19
CA TYR A 430 4.82 22.00 -0.05
C TYR A 430 5.16 22.68 -1.38
N PRO A 431 4.24 22.66 -2.36
CA PRO A 431 4.45 23.42 -3.58
C PRO A 431 4.43 24.92 -3.27
N PRO A 432 5.25 25.76 -3.92
CA PRO A 432 5.22 27.21 -3.72
C PRO A 432 3.84 27.80 -4.08
N PHE A 433 3.37 27.41 -5.26
CA PHE A 433 2.11 27.69 -5.96
C PHE A 433 0.92 26.77 -5.67
N VAL A 434 -0.24 27.24 -5.18
CA VAL A 434 -1.50 26.46 -5.22
C VAL A 434 -2.66 27.29 -5.77
N ALA A 435 -3.42 26.73 -6.72
CA ALA A 435 -4.72 27.25 -7.16
C ALA A 435 -5.83 26.25 -6.81
N PHE A 436 -6.82 26.68 -6.04
CA PHE A 436 -8.01 25.91 -5.71
C PHE A 436 -9.23 26.47 -6.46
N PHE A 437 -9.83 25.64 -7.30
CA PHE A 437 -10.98 25.97 -8.12
C PHE A 437 -12.26 25.38 -7.52
N THR A 438 -13.35 26.14 -7.58
CA THR A 438 -14.68 25.73 -7.15
C THR A 438 -15.66 26.02 -8.26
N ASP A 439 -16.51 25.06 -8.59
CA ASP A 439 -17.65 25.22 -9.49
C ASP A 439 -18.89 24.69 -8.76
N TYR A 440 -19.80 25.59 -8.40
CA TYR A 440 -21.06 25.31 -7.74
C TYR A 440 -22.24 25.65 -8.66
N SER A 441 -23.19 24.73 -8.80
CA SER A 441 -24.45 24.93 -9.51
C SER A 441 -25.54 24.10 -8.84
N PRO A 442 -26.58 24.73 -8.26
CA PRO A 442 -27.57 24.04 -7.42
C PRO A 442 -28.41 23.01 -8.18
N THR A 443 -28.52 23.13 -9.50
CA THR A 443 -29.35 22.25 -10.35
C THR A 443 -28.63 20.98 -10.83
N ARG A 444 -27.33 20.81 -10.50
CA ARG A 444 -26.58 19.59 -10.89
C ARG A 444 -26.80 18.46 -9.89
N SER A 445 -26.74 17.22 -10.37
CA SER A 445 -26.70 16.02 -9.52
C SER A 445 -25.53 16.04 -8.53
N GLU A 446 -24.38 16.57 -8.96
CA GLU A 446 -23.26 17.00 -8.13
C GLU A 446 -23.22 18.54 -8.11
N PRO A 447 -23.79 19.18 -7.09
CA PRO A 447 -23.87 20.63 -7.06
C PRO A 447 -22.50 21.29 -7.03
N LEU A 448 -21.55 20.71 -6.30
CA LEU A 448 -20.22 21.25 -6.05
C LEU A 448 -19.14 20.38 -6.69
N LYS A 449 -18.28 21.00 -7.51
CA LYS A 449 -17.06 20.41 -8.04
C LYS A 449 -15.86 21.25 -7.61
N THR A 450 -14.75 20.60 -7.30
CA THR A 450 -13.51 21.27 -6.93
C THR A 450 -12.33 20.68 -7.68
N ALA A 451 -11.30 21.49 -7.89
CA ALA A 451 -10.03 21.05 -8.47
C ALA A 451 -8.87 21.80 -7.80
N LEU A 452 -7.72 21.14 -7.69
CA LEU A 452 -6.51 21.73 -7.15
C LEU A 452 -5.39 21.60 -8.18
N LYS A 453 -4.65 22.69 -8.39
CA LYS A 453 -3.44 22.73 -9.22
C LYS A 453 -2.30 23.31 -8.40
N VAL A 454 -1.10 22.82 -8.66
CA VAL A 454 0.12 23.25 -7.99
C VAL A 454 1.15 23.65 -9.04
N ALA A 455 2.03 24.58 -8.71
CA ALA A 455 3.06 25.07 -9.63
C ALA A 455 4.32 25.53 -8.88
N PRO A 456 5.51 25.44 -9.51
CA PRO A 456 6.73 25.98 -8.93
C PRO A 456 6.82 27.51 -9.06
N THR A 457 6.14 28.11 -10.04
CA THR A 457 6.11 29.56 -10.29
C THR A 457 4.67 30.07 -10.45
N LEU A 458 4.48 31.39 -10.35
CA LEU A 458 3.19 32.02 -10.61
C LEU A 458 2.83 31.96 -12.09
N GLU A 459 3.81 32.14 -12.97
CA GLU A 459 3.64 32.08 -14.42
C GLU A 459 3.07 30.73 -14.85
N ASP A 460 3.60 29.63 -14.31
CA ASP A 460 3.10 28.27 -14.57
C ASP A 460 1.66 28.09 -14.06
N LEU A 461 1.35 28.63 -12.87
CA LEU A 461 0.00 28.55 -12.31
C LEU A 461 -1.01 29.35 -13.14
N GLU A 462 -0.60 30.50 -13.67
CA GLU A 462 -1.44 31.35 -14.53
C GLU A 462 -1.86 30.65 -15.82
N ILE A 463 -1.06 29.73 -16.36
CA ILE A 463 -1.45 28.89 -17.50
C ILE A 463 -2.69 28.05 -17.13
N HIS A 464 -2.69 27.43 -15.94
CA HIS A 464 -3.82 26.65 -15.46
C HIS A 464 -5.06 27.51 -15.19
N ILE A 465 -4.89 28.69 -14.60
CA ILE A 465 -5.99 29.62 -14.31
C ILE A 465 -6.64 30.10 -15.61
N LYS A 466 -5.83 30.52 -16.60
CA LYS A 466 -6.33 30.96 -17.91
C LYS A 466 -7.09 29.84 -18.63
N ALA A 467 -6.55 28.63 -18.65
CA ALA A 467 -7.23 27.48 -19.24
C ALA A 467 -8.58 27.23 -18.55
N TRP A 468 -8.61 27.27 -17.22
CA TRP A 468 -9.84 27.08 -16.46
C TRP A 468 -10.87 28.19 -16.71
N LEU A 469 -10.46 29.45 -16.80
CA LEU A 469 -11.33 30.59 -17.12
C LEU A 469 -11.94 30.45 -18.52
N VAL A 470 -11.15 30.08 -19.53
CA VAL A 470 -11.64 29.86 -20.90
C VAL A 470 -12.69 28.75 -20.93
N GLU A 471 -12.46 27.67 -20.19
CA GLU A 471 -13.37 26.53 -20.14
C GLU A 471 -14.65 26.82 -19.32
N ASN A 472 -14.52 27.56 -18.20
CA ASN A 472 -15.55 27.66 -17.16
C ASN A 472 -16.17 29.05 -17.01
N VAL A 473 -15.60 30.12 -17.55
CA VAL A 473 -16.20 31.47 -17.44
C VAL A 473 -16.57 31.94 -18.85
N LYS A 474 -17.76 31.51 -19.29
CA LYS A 474 -18.34 31.83 -20.60
C LYS A 474 -19.35 32.97 -20.51
N LYS A 475 -19.95 33.36 -21.63
CA LYS A 475 -21.00 34.39 -21.68
C LYS A 475 -22.09 34.17 -20.62
N GLY A 476 -22.40 35.22 -19.87
CA GLY A 476 -23.41 35.23 -18.80
C GLY A 476 -22.89 34.82 -17.41
N TRP A 477 -21.56 34.70 -17.25
CA TRP A 477 -20.91 34.70 -15.94
C TRP A 477 -20.30 36.07 -15.70
N ASP A 478 -20.67 36.69 -14.58
CA ASP A 478 -20.20 38.02 -14.23
C ASP A 478 -19.18 37.92 -13.10
N LEU A 479 -18.09 38.68 -13.21
CA LEU A 479 -17.13 38.81 -12.11
C LEU A 479 -17.83 39.51 -10.95
N HIS A 480 -17.94 38.80 -9.84
CA HIS A 480 -18.48 39.34 -8.61
C HIS A 480 -17.40 40.20 -7.94
N ALA A 481 -17.60 41.51 -7.94
CA ALA A 481 -16.79 42.43 -7.15
C ALA A 481 -17.11 42.19 -5.67
N GLY A 482 -16.19 41.54 -4.95
CA GLY A 482 -16.37 41.19 -3.54
C GLY A 482 -15.07 41.05 -2.80
#